data_AF-A0A7J3DK38-F1
#
_entry.id   AF-A0A7J3DK38-F1
#
_cell.length_a   1.000
_cell.length_b   1.000
_cell.length_c   1.000
_cell.angle_alpha   90.00
_cell.angle_beta   90.00
_cell.angle_gamma   90.00
#
_symmetry.space_group_name_H-M   'P 1'
#
loop_
_entity.id
_entity.type
_entity.pdbx_description
1 polymer ?
#
loop_
_entity_poly.entity_id
_entity_poly.type
_entity_poly.pdbx_seq_one_letter_code
_entity_poly.pdbx_strand_id
1 'polypeptide(L)' 'MTVANMDINYVKSVRGEKVPDYAVFYKGEKLVFEIGGAGKTGKQLKGLHVKQRYILSQPCDVKTSLPLLSVGFLA' A
#
# COMPACT_ATOMS: atom_id res chain seq x y z
N MET A 1 5.69 -3.09 -12.95
CA MET A 1 6.95 -2.37 -13.23
C MET A 1 7.99 -2.89 -12.26
N THR A 2 9.18 -3.25 -12.73
CA THR A 2 10.26 -3.71 -11.85
C THR A 2 11.20 -2.53 -11.57
N VAL A 3 11.38 -2.18 -10.30
CA VAL A 3 12.27 -1.09 -9.84
C VAL A 3 13.10 -1.61 -8.67
N ALA A 4 14.42 -1.47 -8.74
CA ALA A 4 15.33 -1.90 -7.67
C ALA A 4 15.05 -3.35 -7.16
N ASN A 5 14.81 -4.28 -8.09
CA ASN A 5 14.45 -5.68 -7.81
C ASN A 5 13.12 -5.86 -7.03
N MET A 6 12.20 -4.92 -7.17
CA MET A 6 10.83 -4.99 -6.65
C MET A 6 9.83 -4.95 -7.79
N ASP A 7 8.89 -5.89 -7.81
CA ASP A 7 7.78 -5.86 -8.75
C ASP A 7 6.62 -5.07 -8.15
N ILE A 8 6.43 -3.86 -8.67
CA ILE A 8 5.40 -2.92 -8.23
C ILE A 8 4.22 -3.00 -9.19
N ASN A 9 3.05 -3.31 -8.65
CA ASN A 9 1.79 -3.41 -9.37
C ASN A 9 0.79 -2.40 -8.80
N TYR A 10 0.30 -1.50 -9.65
CA TYR A 10 -0.87 -0.68 -9.33
C TYR A 10 -2.11 -1.52 -9.52
N VAL A 11 -2.89 -1.72 -8.46
CA VAL A 11 -4.03 -2.64 -8.47
C VAL A 11 -5.31 -1.83 -8.54
N LYS A 12 -6.11 -2.11 -9.58
CA LYS A 12 -7.42 -1.50 -9.78
C LYS A 12 -8.49 -2.57 -9.82
N SER A 13 -9.51 -2.44 -8.99
CA SER A 13 -10.65 -3.34 -9.04
C SER A 13 -11.59 -2.98 -10.17
N VAL A 14 -12.26 -4.01 -10.66
CA VAL A 14 -13.55 -3.89 -11.34
C VAL A 14 -14.62 -3.89 -10.24
N ARG A 15 -15.58 -2.95 -10.32
CA ARG A 15 -16.56 -2.56 -9.29
C ARG A 15 -16.90 -3.64 -8.23
N GLY A 16 -16.71 -3.30 -6.95
CA GLY A 16 -17.21 -4.06 -5.79
C GLY A 16 -16.15 -4.79 -4.99
N GLU A 17 -14.97 -5.05 -5.58
CA GLU A 17 -13.88 -5.71 -4.87
C GLU A 17 -13.00 -4.73 -4.08
N LYS A 18 -12.72 -5.11 -2.83
CA LYS A 18 -11.74 -4.43 -1.97
C LYS A 18 -10.34 -4.88 -2.36
N VAL A 19 -9.60 -4.00 -3.04
CA VAL A 19 -8.22 -4.23 -3.45
C VAL A 19 -7.31 -3.14 -2.86
N PRO A 20 -6.03 -3.44 -2.58
CA PRO A 20 -5.06 -2.41 -2.21
C PRO A 20 -4.78 -1.48 -3.39
N ASP A 21 -4.19 -0.30 -3.15
CA ASP A 21 -3.76 0.58 -4.23
C ASP A 21 -2.52 0.00 -4.95
N TYR A 22 -1.59 -0.59 -4.18
CA TYR A 22 -0.39 -1.23 -4.72
C TYR A 22 -0.12 -2.60 -4.08
N ALA A 23 0.38 -3.52 -4.90
CA ALA A 23 0.98 -4.77 -4.47
C ALA A 23 2.45 -4.81 -4.93
N VAL A 24 3.36 -4.94 -3.96
CA VAL A 24 4.80 -4.99 -4.18
C VAL A 24 5.31 -6.37 -3.82
N PHE A 25 6.04 -7.01 -4.73
CA PHE A 25 6.74 -8.25 -4.46
C PHE A 25 8.23 -7.98 -4.28
N TYR A 26 8.76 -8.37 -3.13
CA TYR A 26 10.16 -8.17 -2.78
C TYR A 26 10.67 -9.38 -1.99
N LYS A 27 11.77 -9.99 -2.45
CA LYS A 27 12.38 -11.17 -1.81
C LYS A 27 11.39 -12.31 -1.53
N GLY A 28 10.43 -12.54 -2.43
CA GLY A 28 9.41 -13.58 -2.29
C GLY A 28 8.24 -13.21 -1.36
N GLU A 29 8.27 -12.03 -0.74
CA GLU A 29 7.19 -11.53 0.12
C GLU A 29 6.27 -10.59 -0.65
N LYS A 30 4.96 -10.70 -0.37
CA LYS A 30 3.93 -9.78 -0.89
C LYS A 30 3.62 -8.71 0.14
N LEU A 31 3.97 -7.47 -0.19
CA LEU A 31 3.68 -6.27 0.56
C LEU A 31 2.50 -5.55 -0.11
N VAL A 32 1.51 -5.10 0.68
CA VAL A 32 0.41 -4.30 0.14
C VAL A 32 0.42 -2.90 0.74
N PHE A 33 0.27 -1.91 -0.13
CA PHE A 33 0.26 -0.50 0.24
C PHE A 33 -1.06 0.15 -0.14
N GLU A 34 -1.49 1.07 0.72
CA GLU A 34 -2.70 1.85 0.56
C GLU A 34 -2.38 3.33 0.73
N ILE A 35 -2.88 4.16 -0.17
CA ILE A 35 -2.71 5.61 -0.10
C ILE A 35 -3.86 6.19 0.71
N GLY A 36 -3.55 6.47 1.97
CA GLY A 36 -4.40 7.15 2.92
C GLY A 36 -4.57 8.64 2.61
N GLY A 37 -5.51 9.27 3.31
CA GLY A 37 -5.85 10.68 3.21
C GLY A 37 -6.88 11.05 4.28
N ALA A 38 -7.25 12.33 4.38
CA ALA A 38 -8.25 12.78 5.34
C ALA A 38 -9.55 11.93 5.23
N GLY A 39 -9.87 11.17 6.29
CA GLY A 39 -11.04 10.29 6.35
C GLY A 39 -10.84 8.85 5.86
N LYS A 40 -9.71 8.50 5.22
CA LYS A 40 -9.38 7.10 4.86
C LYS A 40 -8.80 6.39 6.08
N THR A 41 -9.67 5.88 6.93
CA THR A 41 -9.27 4.96 8.01
C THR A 41 -8.99 3.58 7.42
N GLY A 42 -8.03 2.84 7.99
CA GLY A 42 -7.63 1.48 7.57
C GLY A 42 -8.74 0.41 7.56
N LYS A 43 -10.01 0.81 7.74
CA LYS A 43 -11.22 0.03 7.58
C LYS A 43 -11.48 -0.42 6.13
N GLN A 44 -10.94 0.26 5.11
CA GLN A 44 -11.22 -0.07 3.70
C GLN A 44 -10.80 -1.50 3.32
N LEU A 45 -9.76 -2.05 3.96
CA LEU A 45 -9.30 -3.43 3.75
C LEU A 45 -9.63 -4.41 4.89
N LYS A 46 -10.62 -4.13 5.76
CA LYS A 46 -11.16 -5.18 6.64
C LYS A 46 -11.66 -6.35 5.77
N GLY A 47 -10.94 -7.48 5.83
CA GLY A 47 -11.20 -8.71 5.06
C GLY A 47 -10.02 -9.18 4.17
N LEU A 48 -8.99 -8.35 3.96
CA LEU A 48 -7.82 -8.76 3.16
C LEU A 48 -6.82 -9.54 4.05
N HIS A 49 -6.69 -10.85 3.85
CA HIS A 49 -5.72 -11.69 4.56
C HIS A 49 -4.32 -11.51 3.98
N VAL A 50 -3.63 -10.43 4.36
CA VAL A 50 -2.24 -10.17 3.93
C VAL A 50 -1.35 -9.99 5.15
N LYS A 51 -0.21 -10.69 5.17
CA LYS A 51 0.73 -10.66 6.31
C LYS A 51 1.34 -9.28 6.52
N GLN A 52 1.68 -8.57 5.44
CA GLN A 52 2.41 -7.31 5.49
C GLN A 52 1.63 -6.22 4.75
N ARG A 53 1.01 -5.32 5.53
CA ARG A 53 0.16 -4.24 5.05
C ARG A 53 0.62 -2.90 5.63
N TYR A 54 0.68 -1.89 4.76
CA TYR A 54 1.08 -0.54 5.12
C TYR A 54 0.10 0.49 4.57
N ILE A 55 -0.13 1.55 5.35
CA ILE A 55 -0.88 2.73 4.92
C ILE A 55 0.13 3.87 4.77
N LEU A 56 0.11 4.54 3.63
CA LEU A 56 0.95 5.69 3.32
C LEU A 56 0.08 6.94 3.34
N SER A 57 0.44 7.95 4.13
CA SER A 57 -0.40 9.15 4.29
C SER A 57 0.42 10.42 4.48
N GLN A 58 -0.19 11.56 4.15
CA GLN A 58 0.33 12.89 4.40
C GLN A 58 -0.85 13.84 4.76
N PRO A 59 -0.85 14.49 5.95
CA PRO A 59 0.04 14.26 7.09
C PRO A 59 -0.08 12.80 7.61
N CYS A 60 0.98 12.30 8.23
CA CYS A 60 1.06 10.91 8.71
C CYS A 60 0.97 10.83 10.23
N ASP A 61 0.27 9.80 10.73
CA ASP A 61 0.38 9.33 12.11
C ASP A 61 1.24 8.06 12.11
N VAL A 62 2.46 8.15 12.65
CA VAL A 62 3.45 7.05 12.67
C VAL A 62 2.99 5.81 13.45
N LYS A 63 1.95 5.94 14.29
CA LYS A 63 1.36 4.79 14.98
C LYS A 63 0.47 3.95 14.08
N THR A 64 -0.09 4.53 13.03
CA THR A 64 -1.13 3.91 12.19
C THR A 64 -0.81 3.92 10.70
N SER A 65 0.19 4.70 10.28
CA SER A 65 0.58 4.91 8.89
C SER A 65 2.06 5.29 8.78
N LEU A 66 2.61 5.16 7.59
CA LEU A 66 3.93 5.63 7.21
C LEU A 66 3.80 6.93 6.41
N PRO A 67 4.80 7.83 6.46
CA PRO A 67 4.81 9.03 5.63
C PRO A 67 4.73 8.67 4.14
N LEU A 68 3.85 9.31 3.38
CA LEU A 68 3.73 9.03 1.93
C LEU A 68 5.05 9.24 1.19
N LEU A 69 5.83 10.24 1.59
CA LEU A 69 7.16 10.53 1.05
C LEU A 69 8.23 9.45 1.34
N SER A 70 7.95 8.47 2.20
CA SER A 70 8.89 7.36 2.44
C SER A 70 8.99 6.40 1.26
N VAL A 71 8.02 6.45 0.34
CA VAL A 71 8.03 5.67 -0.90
C VAL A 71 8.07 6.63 -2.10
N GLY A 72 8.91 6.32 -3.10
CA GLY A 72 9.01 7.12 -4.33
C GLY A 72 10.39 7.72 -4.62
N PHE A 73 11.36 7.62 -3.70
CA PHE A 73 12.74 8.06 -3.92
C PHE A 73 13.68 6.92 -4.30
N LEU A 74 13.31 6.11 -5.29
CA LEU A 74 14.24 5.18 -5.92
C LEU A 74 14.78 5.88 -7.17
N ALA A 75 15.98 6.44 -7.03
CA ALA A 75 16.78 6.93 -8.16
C ALA A 75 17.27 5.76 -9.03
#